data_AF-A0A959C7B6-F1
#
_entry.id   AF-A0A959C7B6-F1
#
_cell.length_a   1.000
_cell.length_b   1.000
_cell.length_c   1.000
_cell.angle_alpha   90.00
_cell.angle_beta   90.00
_cell.angle_gamma   90.00
#
_symmetry.space_group_name_H-M   'P 1'
#
loop_
_entity.id
_entity.type
_entity.pdbx_description
1 polymer ?
#
loop_
_entity_poly.entity_id
_entity_poly.type
_entity_poly.pdbx_seq_one_letter_code
_entity_poly.pdbx_strand_id
1 'polypeptide(L)'
;MLLLAMPDFSSGEVWISLLTLTFLEIVLGVDNIIFLSIISAKLPESEQPKARNIGLILAMVLRIILLFGITWIIGMKAPLFQVDFPGMHGDVTGQGLILFLGGVFLLYKATTEIHHKLESPSEADDPKVKKGAAALNTVIIQIALINLVFSFDSILTAVGIANDLFIMIL
;
A
#
# COMPACT_ATOMS: atom_id res chain seq x y z
N MET A 1 -20.54 20.55 -5.27
CA MET A 1 -21.74 19.71 -5.07
C MET A 1 -21.39 18.34 -5.62
N LEU A 2 -20.98 17.40 -4.75
CA LEU A 2 -20.63 16.04 -5.13
C LEU A 2 -21.92 15.33 -5.56
N LEU A 3 -22.13 15.20 -6.87
CA LEU A 3 -23.15 14.33 -7.44
C LEU A 3 -22.74 12.88 -7.16
N LEU A 4 -23.19 12.35 -6.02
CA LEU A 4 -23.28 10.91 -5.77
C LEU A 4 -24.37 10.36 -6.72
N ALA A 5 -24.02 10.17 -7.99
CA ALA A 5 -24.82 9.38 -8.90
C ALA A 5 -24.79 7.94 -8.39
N MET A 6 -25.95 7.43 -7.95
CA MET A 6 -26.09 6.04 -7.54
C MET A 6 -25.75 5.15 -8.74
N PRO A 7 -24.90 4.11 -8.58
CA PRO A 7 -24.59 3.19 -9.65
C PRO A 7 -25.87 2.56 -10.20
N ASP A 8 -25.98 2.46 -11.53
CA ASP A 8 -27.08 1.74 -12.14
C ASP A 8 -26.84 0.23 -12.00
N PHE A 9 -27.36 -0.35 -10.93
CA PHE A 9 -27.27 -1.78 -10.61
C PHE A 9 -27.96 -2.68 -11.64
N SER A 10 -28.72 -2.12 -12.59
CA SER A 10 -29.29 -2.86 -13.71
C SER A 10 -28.31 -3.07 -14.87
N SER A 11 -27.20 -2.33 -14.89
CA SER A 11 -26.14 -2.47 -15.89
C SER A 11 -25.17 -3.63 -15.55
N GLY A 12 -24.81 -4.43 -16.55
CA GLY A 12 -23.81 -5.51 -16.37
C GLY A 12 -22.40 -4.99 -16.06
N GLU A 13 -22.08 -3.76 -16.48
CA GLU A 13 -20.77 -3.12 -16.28
C GLU A 13 -20.47 -2.82 -14.81
N VAL A 14 -21.48 -2.45 -14.02
CA VAL A 14 -21.32 -2.23 -12.56
C VAL A 14 -20.95 -3.52 -11.86
N TRP A 15 -21.57 -4.64 -12.22
CA TRP A 15 -21.26 -5.95 -11.64
C TRP A 15 -19.86 -6.44 -12.02
N ILE A 16 -19.45 -6.24 -13.27
CA ILE A 16 -18.09 -6.57 -13.72
C ILE A 16 -17.07 -5.71 -12.95
N SER A 17 -17.30 -4.40 -12.83
CA SER A 17 -16.41 -3.49 -12.10
C SER A 17 -16.30 -3.88 -10.63
N LEU A 18 -17.43 -4.17 -9.96
CA LEU A 18 -17.46 -4.59 -8.56
C LEU A 18 -16.75 -5.93 -8.35
N LEU A 19 -16.91 -6.89 -9.28
CA LEU A 19 -16.21 -8.17 -9.24
C LEU A 19 -14.70 -7.98 -9.40
N THR A 20 -14.25 -7.19 -10.39
CA THR A 20 -12.84 -6.88 -10.63
C THR A 20 -12.23 -6.17 -9.43
N LEU A 21 -12.94 -5.22 -8.84
CA LEU A 21 -12.52 -4.50 -7.63
C LEU A 21 -12.38 -5.42 -6.43
N THR A 22 -13.41 -6.22 -6.16
CA THR A 22 -13.38 -7.19 -5.06
C THR A 22 -12.23 -8.16 -5.23
N PHE A 23 -11.98 -8.61 -6.47
CA PHE A 23 -10.85 -9.47 -6.79
C PHE A 23 -9.51 -8.77 -6.52
N LEU A 24 -9.32 -7.55 -7.03
CA LEU A 24 -8.10 -6.77 -6.80
C LEU A 24 -7.88 -6.51 -5.30
N GLU A 25 -8.92 -6.12 -4.57
CA GLU A 25 -8.84 -5.85 -3.13
C GLU A 25 -8.48 -7.11 -2.33
N ILE A 26 -8.98 -8.29 -2.74
CA ILE A 26 -8.57 -9.58 -2.15
C ILE A 26 -7.10 -9.85 -2.45
N VAL A 27 -6.66 -9.73 -3.71
CA VAL A 27 -5.26 -9.98 -4.10
C VAL A 27 -4.32 -9.05 -3.33
N LEU A 28 -4.65 -7.76 -3.25
CA LEU A 28 -3.88 -6.76 -2.48
C LEU A 28 -4.01 -6.99 -0.96
N GLY A 29 -5.11 -7.57 -0.49
CA GLY A 29 -5.33 -7.89 0.93
C GLY A 29 -4.52 -9.09 1.43
N VAL A 30 -4.20 -10.04 0.55
CA VAL A 30 -3.47 -11.27 0.89
C VAL A 30 -2.08 -10.96 1.42
N ASP A 31 -1.33 -10.09 0.76
CA ASP A 31 0.03 -9.73 1.18
C ASP A 31 0.06 -9.12 2.59
N ASN A 32 -0.89 -8.22 2.89
CA ASN A 32 -1.03 -7.60 4.22
C ASN A 32 -1.23 -8.65 5.33
N ILE A 33 -2.05 -9.68 5.09
CA ILE A 33 -2.30 -10.77 6.06
C ILE A 33 -1.09 -11.70 6.16
N ILE A 34 -0.41 -11.99 5.05
CA ILE A 34 0.80 -12.84 5.02
C ILE A 34 1.91 -12.17 5.83
N PHE A 35 2.22 -10.89 5.58
CA PHE A 35 3.27 -10.17 6.32
C PHE A 35 2.94 -10.05 7.80
N LEU A 36 1.69 -9.74 8.15
CA LEU A 36 1.23 -9.73 9.54
C LEU A 36 1.48 -11.08 10.22
N SER A 37 1.17 -12.18 9.53
CA SER A 37 1.34 -13.54 10.05
C SER A 37 2.82 -13.91 10.21
N ILE A 38 3.68 -13.54 9.26
CA ILE A 38 5.13 -13.78 9.31
C ILE A 38 5.78 -12.99 10.46
N ILE A 39 5.42 -11.71 10.63
CA ILE A 39 6.05 -10.85 11.62
C ILE A 39 5.53 -11.18 13.03
N SER A 40 4.23 -11.46 13.19
CA SER A 40 3.67 -11.89 14.48
C SER A 40 4.21 -13.24 14.95
N ALA A 41 4.61 -14.14 14.04
CA ALA A 41 5.23 -15.42 14.38
C ALA A 41 6.59 -15.29 15.11
N LYS A 42 7.20 -14.10 15.12
CA LYS A 42 8.42 -13.81 15.90
C LYS A 42 8.18 -13.66 17.40
N LEU A 43 6.91 -13.59 17.84
CA LEU A 43 6.54 -13.48 19.25
C LEU A 43 6.22 -14.85 19.87
N PRO A 44 6.33 -14.98 21.20
CA PRO A 44 5.82 -16.15 21.92
C PRO A 44 4.33 -16.36 21.61
N GLU A 45 3.89 -17.63 21.52
CA GLU A 45 2.52 -18.00 21.11
C GLU A 45 1.42 -17.26 21.91
N SER A 46 1.69 -16.96 23.19
CA SER A 46 0.77 -16.22 24.06
C SER A 46 0.56 -14.75 23.68
N GLU A 47 1.50 -14.13 22.95
CA GLU A 47 1.45 -12.72 22.55
C GLU A 47 1.08 -12.52 21.07
N GLN A 48 1.23 -13.55 20.23
CA GLN A 48 0.86 -13.50 18.80
C GLN A 48 -0.57 -13.02 18.54
N PRO A 49 -1.63 -13.52 19.22
CA PRO A 49 -3.00 -13.05 18.95
C PRO A 49 -3.20 -11.57 19.29
N LYS A 50 -2.51 -11.07 20.34
CA LYS A 50 -2.54 -9.63 20.68
C LYS A 50 -1.85 -8.80 19.60
N ALA A 51 -0.67 -9.23 19.15
CA ALA A 51 0.07 -8.54 18.10
C ALA A 51 -0.71 -8.51 16.77
N ARG A 52 -1.39 -9.62 16.42
CA ARG A 52 -2.26 -9.69 15.24
C ARG A 52 -3.43 -8.72 15.34
N ASN A 53 -4.17 -8.72 16.45
CA ASN A 53 -5.33 -7.85 16.60
C ASN A 53 -4.95 -6.36 16.58
N ILE A 54 -3.91 -5.97 17.34
CA ILE A 54 -3.43 -4.59 17.37
C ILE A 54 -2.87 -4.20 16.00
N GLY A 55 -2.08 -5.10 15.39
CA GLY A 55 -1.52 -4.92 14.06
C GLY A 55 -2.60 -4.71 12.99
N LEU A 56 -3.68 -5.50 13.01
CA LEU A 56 -4.81 -5.36 12.09
C LEU A 56 -5.54 -4.02 12.25
N ILE A 57 -5.85 -3.63 13.49
CA ILE A 57 -6.52 -2.35 13.75
C ILE A 57 -5.63 -1.19 13.25
N LEU A 58 -4.34 -1.23 13.60
CA LEU A 58 -3.39 -0.20 13.18
C LEU A 58 -3.21 -0.18 11.66
N ALA A 59 -3.13 -1.34 11.02
CA ALA A 59 -3.05 -1.48 9.57
C ALA A 59 -4.27 -0.85 8.87
N MET A 60 -5.48 -1.13 9.36
CA MET A 60 -6.70 -0.52 8.83
C MET A 60 -6.72 0.99 8.99
N VAL A 61 -6.32 1.50 10.16
CA VAL A 61 -6.25 2.96 10.41
C VAL A 61 -5.25 3.63 9.47
N LEU A 62 -4.04 3.07 9.36
CA LEU A 62 -3.02 3.58 8.43
C LEU A 62 -3.51 3.55 6.99
N ARG A 63 -4.21 2.48 6.60
CA ARG A 63 -4.77 2.37 5.26
C ARG A 63 -5.82 3.43 4.98
N ILE A 64 -6.73 3.69 5.92
CA ILE A 64 -7.72 4.77 5.80
C ILE A 64 -7.02 6.13 5.66
N ILE A 65 -5.99 6.41 6.47
CA ILE A 65 -5.21 7.65 6.37
C ILE A 65 -4.54 7.79 5.01
N LEU A 66 -3.93 6.71 4.50
CA LEU A 66 -3.32 6.69 3.17
C LEU A 66 -4.35 6.95 2.07
N LEU A 67 -5.53 6.29 2.14
CA LEU A 67 -6.66 6.50 1.22
C LEU A 67 -7.10 7.96 1.18
N PHE A 68 -7.24 8.62 2.33
CA PHE A 68 -7.49 10.06 2.37
C PHE A 68 -6.33 10.87 1.77
N GLY A 69 -5.07 10.52 2.07
CA GLY A 69 -3.89 11.15 1.46
C GLY A 69 -3.88 11.07 -0.07
N ILE A 70 -4.34 9.95 -0.64
CA ILE A 70 -4.41 9.76 -2.10
C ILE A 70 -5.46 10.65 -2.74
N THR A 71 -6.61 10.86 -2.11
CA THR A 71 -7.60 11.81 -2.64
C THR A 71 -7.01 13.21 -2.80
N TRP A 72 -6.08 13.60 -1.91
CA TRP A 72 -5.33 14.84 -2.05
C TRP A 72 -4.31 14.78 -3.20
N ILE A 73 -3.55 13.68 -3.33
CA ILE A 73 -2.58 13.47 -4.42
C ILE A 73 -3.25 13.52 -5.80
N ILE A 74 -4.40 12.85 -5.97
CA ILE A 74 -5.17 12.84 -7.21
C ILE A 74 -5.77 14.24 -7.50
N GLY A 75 -6.05 15.03 -6.46
CA GLY A 75 -6.43 16.42 -6.61
C GLY A 75 -5.31 17.31 -7.19
N MET A 76 -4.05 16.88 -7.12
CA MET A 76 -2.88 17.59 -7.67
C MET A 76 -2.65 17.32 -9.17
N LYS A 77 -3.73 17.18 -9.94
CA LYS A 77 -3.72 17.08 -11.41
C LYS A 77 -3.46 18.40 -12.11
N ALA A 78 -3.46 19.53 -11.39
CA ALA A 78 -3.10 20.81 -11.96
C ALA A 78 -1.63 20.77 -12.46
N PRO A 79 -1.37 21.19 -13.71
CA PRO A 79 0.00 21.23 -14.25
C PRO A 79 0.83 22.23 -13.43
N LEU A 80 1.90 21.74 -12.81
CA LEU A 80 2.88 22.56 -12.09
C LEU A 80 3.82 23.24 -13.07
N PHE A 81 4.23 22.51 -14.12
CA PHE A 81 5.09 22.99 -15.20
C PHE A 81 4.65 22.36 -16.52
N GLN A 82 4.66 23.15 -17.59
CA GLN A 82 4.44 22.67 -18.95
C GLN A 82 5.81 22.49 -19.61
N VAL A 83 6.07 21.29 -20.12
CA VAL A 83 7.31 20.99 -20.84
C VAL A 83 6.97 20.95 -22.33
N ASP A 84 7.31 22.04 -23.01
CA ASP A 84 7.24 22.15 -24.47
C ASP A 84 8.65 22.09 -25.05
N PHE A 85 9.08 20.88 -25.43
CA PHE A 85 10.29 20.67 -26.24
C PHE A 85 9.90 20.23 -27.66
N PRO A 86 10.73 20.50 -28.68
CA PRO A 86 10.45 20.03 -30.04
C PRO A 86 10.41 18.49 -30.07
N GLY A 87 9.20 17.92 -30.18
CA GLY A 87 8.95 16.48 -30.16
C GLY A 87 8.45 15.89 -28.83
N MET A 88 8.31 16.71 -27.77
CA MET A 88 7.78 16.27 -26.48
C MET A 88 6.93 17.38 -25.85
N HIS A 89 5.62 17.15 -25.81
CA HIS A 89 4.64 18.01 -25.16
C HIS A 89 4.06 17.24 -23.98
N GLY A 90 4.19 17.78 -22.76
CA GLY A 90 3.68 17.11 -21.57
C GLY A 90 3.52 18.03 -20.35
N ASP A 91 2.49 17.75 -19.56
CA ASP A 91 2.20 18.44 -18.32
C ASP A 91 2.84 17.70 -17.14
N VAL A 92 3.72 18.38 -16.40
CA VAL A 92 4.25 17.87 -15.13
C VAL A 92 3.29 18.24 -14.02
N THR A 93 2.57 17.25 -13.50
CA THR A 93 1.63 17.41 -12.39
C THR A 93 2.26 16.97 -11.06
N GLY A 94 1.73 17.48 -9.95
CA GLY A 94 2.13 17.01 -8.62
C GLY A 94 1.86 15.52 -8.42
N GLN A 95 0.74 15.03 -8.97
CA GLN A 95 0.44 13.60 -9.06
C GLN A 95 1.56 12.83 -9.77
N GLY A 96 1.95 13.26 -10.97
CA GLY A 96 2.97 12.58 -11.77
C GLY A 96 4.33 12.50 -11.06
N LEU A 97 4.72 13.56 -10.35
CA LEU A 97 5.96 13.58 -9.57
C LEU A 97 5.93 12.58 -8.41
N ILE A 98 4.81 12.52 -7.68
CA ILE A 98 4.64 11.58 -6.56
C ILE A 98 4.62 10.13 -7.06
N LEU A 99 3.91 9.84 -8.16
CA LEU A 99 3.90 8.51 -8.79
C LEU A 99 5.30 8.10 -9.27
N PHE A 100 6.04 9.02 -9.88
CA PHE A 100 7.39 8.76 -10.37
C PHE A 100 8.36 8.46 -9.22
N LEU A 101 8.39 9.32 -8.19
CA LEU A 101 9.24 9.14 -7.02
C LEU A 101 8.86 7.86 -6.25
N GLY A 102 7.56 7.59 -6.11
CA GLY A 102 7.05 6.37 -5.49
C GLY A 102 7.47 5.12 -6.24
N GLY A 103 7.33 5.11 -7.57
CA GLY A 103 7.77 4.00 -8.43
C GLY A 103 9.28 3.74 -8.33
N VAL A 104 10.11 4.79 -8.36
CA VAL A 104 11.56 4.66 -8.17
C VAL A 104 11.90 4.13 -6.78
N PHE A 105 11.21 4.59 -5.74
CA PHE A 105 11.39 4.08 -4.37
C PHE A 105 11.08 2.58 -4.27
N LEU A 106 10.01 2.11 -4.92
CA LEU A 106 9.63 0.70 -4.95
C LEU A 106 10.66 -0.15 -5.70
N LEU A 107 11.14 0.33 -6.86
CA LEU A 107 12.21 -0.35 -7.60
C LEU A 107 13.46 -0.49 -6.76
N TYR A 108 13.89 0.58 -6.09
CA TYR A 108 15.02 0.54 -5.17
C TYR A 108 14.79 -0.50 -4.05
N LYS A 109 13.63 -0.47 -3.40
CA LYS A 109 13.29 -1.41 -2.33
C LYS A 109 13.31 -2.85 -2.81
N ALA A 110 12.66 -3.16 -3.93
CA ALA A 110 12.66 -4.49 -4.53
C ALA A 110 14.08 -4.96 -4.87
N THR A 111 14.91 -4.11 -5.48
CA THR A 111 16.32 -4.44 -5.79
C THR A 111 17.12 -4.71 -4.52
N THR A 112 16.99 -3.88 -3.47
CA THR A 112 17.71 -4.09 -2.21
C THR A 112 17.29 -5.38 -1.51
N GLU A 113 16.00 -5.72 -1.51
CA GLU A 113 15.51 -6.95 -0.90
C GLU A 113 15.99 -8.20 -1.65
N ILE A 114 15.99 -8.16 -2.98
CA ILE A 114 16.51 -9.23 -3.84
C ILE A 114 18.02 -9.40 -3.61
N HIS A 115 18.78 -8.30 -3.54
CA HIS A 115 20.22 -8.33 -3.30
C HIS A 115 20.57 -8.93 -1.94
N HIS A 116 19.86 -8.52 -0.88
CA HIS A 116 20.03 -9.10 0.45
C HIS A 116 19.67 -10.59 0.54
N LYS A 117 18.67 -11.07 -0.23
CA LYS A 117 18.33 -12.51 -0.27
C LYS A 117 19.33 -13.34 -1.07
N LEU A 118 20.08 -12.73 -1.99
CA LEU A 118 21.07 -13.41 -2.84
C LEU A 118 22.48 -13.44 -2.22
N GLU A 119 22.85 -12.45 -1.41
CA GLU A 119 24.19 -12.37 -0.80
C GLU A 119 24.31 -13.08 0.56
N SER A 120 23.22 -13.55 1.17
CA SER A 120 23.26 -14.16 2.51
C SER A 120 22.92 -15.66 2.50
N PRO A 121 23.88 -16.57 2.30
CA PRO A 121 23.87 -17.86 2.97
C PRO A 121 24.43 -17.64 4.39
N SER A 122 23.56 -17.76 5.39
CA SER A 122 23.90 -17.75 6.81
C SER A 122 24.31 -16.41 7.41
N GLU A 123 23.35 -15.75 8.07
CA GLU A 123 23.59 -15.21 9.41
C GLU A 123 22.27 -15.22 10.17
N ALA A 124 22.15 -16.21 11.06
CA ALA A 124 21.17 -16.21 12.13
C ALA A 124 21.60 -15.13 13.12
N ASP A 125 21.35 -13.88 12.77
CA ASP A 125 21.52 -12.77 13.70
C ASP A 125 20.31 -12.77 14.62
N ASP A 126 20.40 -13.59 15.67
CA ASP A 126 19.46 -13.66 16.79
C ASP A 126 19.43 -12.27 17.44
N PRO A 127 18.44 -11.42 17.16
CA PRO A 127 18.37 -10.12 17.77
C PRO A 127 17.80 -10.39 19.14
N LYS A 128 18.69 -10.66 20.13
CA LYS A 128 18.40 -10.86 21.55
C LYS A 128 17.00 -10.35 21.88
N VAL A 129 16.00 -11.23 21.79
CA VAL A 129 14.62 -10.82 21.98
C VAL A 129 14.53 -10.39 23.43
N LYS A 130 14.49 -9.07 23.66
CA LYS A 130 14.25 -8.51 24.98
C LYS A 130 12.86 -9.00 25.40
N LYS A 131 12.84 -10.03 26.24
CA LYS A 131 11.60 -10.68 26.71
C LYS A 131 10.63 -9.65 27.27
N GLY A 132 9.36 -9.76 26.91
CA GLY A 132 8.24 -8.94 27.42
C GLY A 132 7.76 -7.85 26.47
N ALA A 133 7.02 -6.86 27.00
CA ALA A 133 6.29 -5.84 26.24
C ALA A 133 7.13 -5.03 25.22
N ALA A 134 8.46 -4.96 25.39
CA ALA A 134 9.36 -4.34 24.43
C ALA A 134 9.43 -5.10 23.09
N ALA A 135 9.36 -6.43 23.11
CA ALA A 135 9.29 -7.25 21.90
C ALA A 135 7.95 -7.06 21.18
N LEU A 136 6.84 -7.03 21.93
CA LEU A 136 5.50 -6.78 21.39
C LEU A 136 5.42 -5.43 20.67
N ASN A 137 5.86 -4.34 21.32
CA ASN A 137 5.86 -3.01 20.70
C ASN A 137 6.74 -2.94 19.45
N THR A 138 7.91 -3.59 19.48
CA THR A 138 8.81 -3.63 18.31
C THR A 138 8.14 -4.34 17.14
N VAL A 139 7.48 -5.47 17.40
CA VAL A 139 6.75 -6.23 16.38
C VAL A 139 5.56 -5.46 15.83
N ILE A 140 4.80 -4.76 16.69
CA ILE A 140 3.69 -3.90 16.25
C ILE A 140 4.19 -2.75 15.36
N ILE A 141 5.30 -2.10 15.72
CA ILE A 141 5.91 -1.04 14.89
C ILE A 141 6.40 -1.62 13.56
N GLN A 142 7.02 -2.79 13.57
CA GLN A 142 7.44 -3.47 12.33
C GLN A 142 6.24 -3.79 11.43
N ILE A 143 5.15 -4.34 11.99
CA ILE A 143 3.91 -4.57 11.26
C ILE A 143 3.40 -3.27 10.64
N ALA A 144 3.37 -2.18 11.41
CA ALA A 144 2.89 -0.88 10.94
C ALA A 144 3.72 -0.33 9.77
N LEU A 145 5.05 -0.37 9.88
CA LEU A 145 5.96 0.12 8.86
C LEU A 145 5.91 -0.71 7.57
N ILE A 146 5.88 -2.04 7.69
CA ILE A 146 5.77 -2.92 6.52
C ILE A 146 4.40 -2.75 5.85
N ASN A 147 3.31 -2.69 6.64
CA ASN A 147 1.97 -2.44 6.12
C ASN A 147 1.87 -1.09 5.40
N LEU A 148 2.54 -0.05 5.92
CA LEU A 148 2.58 1.28 5.28
C LEU A 148 3.22 1.20 3.88
N VAL A 149 4.37 0.56 3.76
CA VAL A 149 5.08 0.39 2.48
C VAL A 149 4.24 -0.44 1.50
N PHE A 150 3.67 -1.55 1.98
CA PHE A 150 2.86 -2.43 1.15
C PHE A 150 1.55 -1.77 0.69
N SER A 151 0.85 -1.09 1.61
CA SER A 151 -0.38 -0.36 1.29
C SER A 151 -0.10 0.73 0.25
N PHE A 152 1.06 1.39 0.33
CA PHE A 152 1.47 2.40 -0.63
C PHE A 152 1.70 1.84 -2.04
N ASP A 153 2.35 0.67 -2.17
CA ASP A 153 2.56 -0.01 -3.47
C ASP A 153 1.23 -0.41 -4.13
N SER A 154 0.35 -1.05 -3.37
CA SER A 154 -0.99 -1.44 -3.81
C SER A 154 -1.81 -0.26 -4.32
N ILE A 155 -1.74 0.85 -3.60
CA ILE A 155 -2.38 2.11 -3.94
C ILE A 155 -1.79 2.72 -5.22
N LEU A 156 -0.46 2.78 -5.34
CA LEU A 156 0.19 3.39 -6.50
C LEU A 156 -0.12 2.59 -7.76
N THR A 157 -0.18 1.27 -7.65
CA THR A 157 -0.62 0.37 -8.71
C THR A 157 -2.08 0.64 -9.08
N ALA A 158 -2.98 0.72 -8.10
CA ALA A 158 -4.39 1.02 -8.35
C ALA A 158 -4.58 2.39 -9.03
N VAL A 159 -3.90 3.43 -8.58
CA VAL A 159 -3.96 4.79 -9.18
C VAL A 159 -3.28 4.85 -10.54
N GLY A 160 -2.18 4.13 -10.74
CA GLY A 160 -1.48 4.06 -12.02
C GLY A 160 -2.26 3.31 -13.10
N ILE A 161 -3.11 2.35 -12.71
CA ILE A 161 -3.96 1.58 -13.61
C ILE A 161 -5.35 2.24 -13.79
N ALA A 162 -5.85 2.96 -12.79
CA ALA A 162 -7.19 3.56 -12.83
C ALA A 162 -7.17 5.02 -13.34
N ASN A 163 -7.83 5.25 -14.48
CA ASN A 163 -8.13 6.61 -14.96
C ASN A 163 -9.36 7.25 -14.28
N ASP A 164 -10.18 6.48 -13.54
CA ASP A 164 -11.47 6.93 -12.99
C ASP A 164 -11.65 6.67 -11.48
N LEU A 165 -11.94 7.76 -10.75
CA LEU A 165 -12.07 7.87 -9.29
C LEU A 165 -13.24 7.04 -8.70
N PHE A 166 -14.27 6.75 -9.50
CA PHE A 166 -15.52 6.14 -9.03
C PHE A 166 -15.37 4.67 -8.60
N ILE A 167 -14.36 3.99 -9.16
CA ILE A 167 -14.11 2.57 -8.95
C ILE A 167 -13.36 2.35 -7.62
N MET A 168 -12.56 3.32 -7.14
CA MET A 168 -11.70 3.12 -5.96
C MET A 168 -12.39 3.37 -4.60
N ILE A 169 -13.57 3.99 -4.57
CA ILE A 169 -14.27 4.40 -3.32
C ILE A 169 -15.42 3.44 -2.93
N LEU A 170 -15.85 2.56 -3.83
CA LEU A 170 -16.99 1.64 -3.66
C LEU A 170 -16.55 0.21 -3.37
#